data_AF-A0A953S1T6-F1
#
_entry.id   AF-A0A953S1T6-F1
#
_cell.length_a   1.000
_cell.length_b   1.000
_cell.length_c   1.000
_cell.angle_alpha   90.00
_cell.angle_beta   90.00
_cell.angle_gamma   90.00
#
_symmetry.space_group_name_H-M   'P 1'
#
loop_
_entity.id
_entity.type
_entity.pdbx_description
1 polymer ?
#
loop_
_entity_poly.entity_id
_entity_poly.type
_entity_poly.pdbx_seq_one_letter_code
_entity_poly.pdbx_strand_id
1 'polypeptide(L)'
;MRPTLISAGKLHSAVRPQRVLGGLLAGSSVWGEATFADSITRCVAGHKGQERLDLVCCLEHGTLGYPQVSSPEESLIFFILRLLERLRAMGTAPAVDWQEYGRSLGSFRKRT
;
A
#
# COMPACT_ATOMS: atom_id res chain seq x y z
N MET A 1 3.60 28.09 2.88
CA MET A 1 5.03 27.74 3.07
C MET A 1 5.18 26.30 2.61
N ARG A 2 6.14 25.93 1.74
CA ARG A 2 6.33 24.50 1.44
C ARG A 2 6.86 23.83 2.71
N PRO A 3 6.28 22.72 3.18
CA PRO A 3 6.77 22.07 4.40
C PRO A 3 8.20 21.59 4.16
N THR A 4 9.11 22.04 5.01
CA THR A 4 10.53 21.72 4.91
C THR A 4 10.89 20.76 6.02
N LEU A 5 11.62 19.70 5.71
CA LEU A 5 11.98 18.66 6.66
C LEU A 5 13.37 18.96 7.23
N ILE A 6 13.52 18.96 8.56
CA ILE A 6 14.81 19.13 9.22
C ILE A 6 15.27 17.77 9.73
N SER A 7 16.44 17.32 9.30
CA SER A 7 17.05 16.06 9.77
C SER A 7 18.57 16.19 9.80
N ALA A 8 19.18 15.74 10.91
CA ALA A 8 20.62 15.87 11.18
C ALA A 8 21.15 17.31 10.98
N GLY A 9 20.38 18.31 11.43
CA GLY A 9 20.72 19.72 11.31
C GLY A 9 20.67 20.30 9.89
N LYS A 10 20.22 19.52 8.90
CA LYS A 10 20.10 19.97 7.50
C LYS A 10 18.65 20.11 7.09
N LEU A 11 18.42 21.07 6.20
CA LEU A 11 17.13 21.33 5.58
C LEU A 11 16.97 20.46 4.33
N HIS A 12 15.88 19.70 4.26
CA HIS A 12 15.54 18.80 3.16
C HIS A 12 14.23 19.23 2.52
N SER A 13 14.12 19.01 1.21
CA SER A 13 12.87 19.24 0.48
C SER A 13 11.76 18.31 0.96
N ALA A 14 10.51 18.75 0.79
CA ALA A 14 9.35 17.92 1.06
C ALA A 14 9.43 16.60 0.28
N VAL A 15 9.27 15.48 0.99
CA VAL A 15 9.15 14.16 0.38
C VAL A 15 7.78 14.06 -0.28
N ARG A 16 7.74 13.66 -1.56
CA ARG A 16 6.47 13.44 -2.25
C ARG A 16 5.79 12.20 -1.65
N PRO A 17 4.48 12.24 -1.34
CA PRO A 17 3.76 11.05 -0.92
C PRO A 17 3.95 9.92 -1.91
N GLN A 18 4.38 8.78 -1.39
CA GLN A 18 4.44 7.55 -2.17
C GLN A 18 3.03 7.02 -2.38
N ARG A 19 2.87 6.21 -3.44
CA ARG A 19 1.61 5.51 -3.65
C ARG A 19 1.38 4.54 -2.50
N VAL A 20 0.18 4.57 -1.93
CA VAL A 20 -0.26 3.61 -0.92
C VAL A 20 -0.34 2.22 -1.55
N LEU A 21 0.17 1.20 -0.85
CA LEU A 21 0.02 -0.19 -1.29
C LEU A 21 -1.44 -0.60 -1.20
N GLY A 22 -1.97 -1.15 -2.29
CA GLY A 22 -3.31 -1.73 -2.36
C GLY A 22 -3.21 -3.26 -2.36
N GLY A 23 -4.14 -3.94 -1.69
CA GLY A 23 -4.15 -5.38 -1.69
C GLY A 23 -5.46 -5.99 -1.22
N LEU A 24 -5.58 -7.30 -1.39
CA LEU A 24 -6.73 -8.09 -0.99
C LEU A 24 -6.25 -9.32 -0.20
N LEU A 25 -6.94 -9.61 0.91
CA LEU A 25 -6.71 -10.80 1.71
C LEU A 25 -8.04 -11.52 1.90
N ALA A 26 -8.10 -12.78 1.49
CA ALA A 26 -9.29 -13.62 1.58
C ALA A 26 -8.94 -15.02 2.08
N GLY A 27 -9.89 -15.68 2.75
CA GLY A 27 -9.76 -17.09 3.12
C GLY A 27 -9.88 -18.01 1.90
N SER A 28 -10.96 -17.83 1.15
CA SER A 28 -11.32 -18.65 0.00
C SER A 28 -11.59 -17.80 -1.25
N SER A 29 -11.76 -18.45 -2.40
CA SER A 29 -12.18 -17.82 -3.65
C SER A 29 -13.40 -18.53 -4.24
N VAL A 30 -14.19 -17.79 -5.01
CA VAL A 30 -15.23 -18.38 -5.87
C VAL A 30 -14.64 -19.00 -7.14
N TRP A 31 -13.40 -18.67 -7.47
CA TRP A 31 -12.68 -19.34 -8.55
C TRP A 31 -12.07 -20.64 -8.05
N GLY A 32 -12.21 -21.70 -8.83
CA GLY A 32 -11.56 -22.97 -8.53
C GLY A 32 -10.05 -22.90 -8.74
N GLU A 33 -9.33 -23.84 -8.12
CA GLU A 33 -7.86 -23.94 -8.13
C GLU A 33 -7.23 -23.77 -9.53
N ALA A 34 -7.75 -24.49 -10.53
CA ALA A 34 -7.25 -24.45 -11.91
C ALA A 34 -7.44 -23.08 -12.61
N THR A 35 -8.31 -22.22 -12.10
CA THR A 35 -8.67 -20.94 -12.72
C THR A 35 -8.26 -19.73 -11.90
N PHE A 36 -7.88 -19.93 -10.63
CA PHE A 36 -7.59 -18.86 -9.70
C PHE A 36 -6.47 -17.95 -10.21
N ALA A 37 -5.31 -18.54 -10.54
CA ALA A 37 -4.11 -17.79 -10.95
C ALA A 37 -4.36 -16.89 -12.17
N ASP A 38 -5.01 -17.43 -13.21
CA ASP A 38 -5.32 -16.67 -14.42
C ASP A 38 -6.37 -15.58 -14.16
N SER A 39 -7.41 -15.91 -13.37
CA SER A 39 -8.49 -14.97 -13.06
C SER A 39 -7.99 -13.79 -12.23
N ILE A 40 -7.20 -14.05 -11.18
CA ILE A 40 -6.66 -12.99 -10.34
C ILE A 40 -5.62 -12.15 -11.07
N THR A 41 -4.75 -12.78 -11.87
CA THR A 41 -3.75 -12.08 -12.68
C THR A 41 -4.42 -11.14 -13.68
N ARG A 42 -5.47 -11.61 -14.37
CA ARG A 42 -6.25 -10.79 -15.30
C ARG A 42 -6.94 -9.62 -14.58
N CYS A 43 -7.58 -9.89 -13.44
CA CYS A 43 -8.27 -8.86 -12.65
C CYS A 43 -7.30 -7.75 -12.21
N VAL A 44 -6.15 -8.15 -11.64
CA VAL A 44 -5.11 -7.22 -11.18
C VAL A 44 -4.51 -6.45 -12.34
N ALA A 45 -4.25 -7.09 -13.49
CA ALA A 45 -3.72 -6.41 -14.69
C ALA A 45 -4.69 -5.36 -15.26
N GLY A 46 -5.99 -5.53 -15.03
CA GLY A 46 -7.03 -4.58 -15.44
C GLY A 46 -7.05 -3.28 -14.63
N HIS A 47 -6.52 -3.27 -13.40
CA HIS A 47 -6.58 -2.13 -12.50
C HIS A 47 -5.23 -1.40 -12.44
N LYS A 48 -5.23 -0.10 -12.77
CA LYS A 48 -4.00 0.72 -12.88
C LYS A 48 -4.10 1.98 -12.01
N GLY A 49 -2.96 2.64 -11.80
CA GLY A 49 -2.91 3.89 -11.05
C GLY A 49 -3.36 3.73 -9.60
N GLN A 50 -4.44 4.42 -9.23
CA GLN A 50 -5.01 4.42 -7.86
C GLN A 50 -5.76 3.13 -7.52
N GLU A 51 -6.24 2.39 -8.53
CA GLU A 51 -7.00 1.15 -8.34
C GLU A 51 -6.12 -0.09 -8.34
N ARG A 52 -4.83 0.08 -8.64
CA ARG A 52 -3.88 -1.03 -8.75
C ARG A 52 -3.81 -1.80 -7.42
N LEU A 53 -3.80 -3.13 -7.52
CA LEU A 53 -3.45 -4.04 -6.44
C LEU A 53 -1.97 -4.46 -6.57
N ASP A 54 -1.24 -4.41 -5.46
CA ASP A 54 0.19 -4.76 -5.41
C ASP A 54 0.44 -6.17 -4.90
N LEU A 55 -0.48 -6.68 -4.08
CA LEU A 55 -0.45 -7.99 -3.44
C LEU A 55 -1.88 -8.51 -3.24
N VAL A 56 -2.12 -9.76 -3.61
CA VAL A 56 -3.39 -10.43 -3.34
C VAL A 56 -3.13 -11.81 -2.75
N CYS A 57 -3.73 -12.13 -1.61
CA CYS A 57 -3.60 -13.42 -0.93
C CYS A 57 -4.97 -14.09 -0.79
N CYS A 58 -5.07 -15.33 -1.24
CA CYS A 58 -6.17 -16.24 -0.92
C CYS A 58 -5.57 -17.46 -0.21
N LEU A 59 -5.97 -17.72 1.04
CA LEU A 59 -5.34 -18.77 1.85
C LEU A 59 -5.45 -20.17 1.20
N GLU A 60 -6.56 -20.45 0.53
CA GLU A 60 -6.80 -21.74 -0.13
C GLU A 60 -6.11 -21.90 -1.49
N HIS A 61 -5.64 -20.82 -2.11
CA HIS A 61 -5.16 -20.87 -3.51
C HIS A 61 -3.81 -20.20 -3.75
N GLY A 62 -3.24 -19.52 -2.75
CA GLY A 62 -1.96 -18.85 -2.88
C GLY A 62 -2.04 -17.33 -2.93
N THR A 63 -0.86 -16.73 -2.96
CA THR A 63 -0.66 -15.28 -3.03
C THR A 63 -0.06 -14.88 -4.37
N LEU A 64 -0.74 -13.96 -5.07
CA LEU A 64 -0.19 -13.26 -6.23
C LEU A 64 0.71 -12.11 -5.73
N GLY A 65 2.02 -12.30 -5.90
CA GLY A 65 3.04 -11.29 -5.74
C GLY A 65 3.89 -11.21 -7.01
N TYR A 66 3.46 -10.39 -7.97
CA TYR A 66 4.05 -10.32 -9.32
C TYR A 66 5.59 -10.33 -9.30
N PRO A 67 6.25 -11.19 -10.12
CA PRO A 67 5.70 -12.03 -11.18
C PRO A 67 5.31 -13.46 -10.74
N GLN A 68 5.18 -13.73 -9.44
CA GLN A 68 5.04 -15.09 -8.90
C GLN A 68 3.69 -15.29 -8.19
N VAL A 69 3.23 -16.54 -8.19
CA VAL A 69 2.12 -17.02 -7.35
C VAL A 69 2.69 -18.08 -6.42
N SER A 70 2.40 -18.00 -5.12
CA SER A 70 2.81 -19.03 -4.15
C SER A 70 1.94 -20.28 -4.26
N SER A 71 2.39 -21.40 -3.68
CA SER A 71 1.49 -22.52 -3.42
C SER A 71 0.47 -22.15 -2.30
N PRO A 72 -0.64 -22.91 -2.18
CA PRO A 72 -1.60 -22.74 -1.09
C PRO A 72 -1.00 -22.87 0.31
N GLU A 73 -0.05 -23.79 0.50
CA GLU A 73 0.57 -24.08 1.81
C GLU A 73 1.43 -22.91 2.29
N GLU A 74 1.96 -22.12 1.35
CA GLU A 74 2.84 -20.99 1.63
C GLU A 74 2.13 -19.63 1.51
N SER A 75 0.82 -19.60 1.23
CA SER A 75 0.04 -18.40 0.92
C SER A 75 0.34 -17.22 1.85
N LEU A 76 0.13 -17.43 3.16
CA LEU A 76 0.19 -16.37 4.15
C LEU A 76 1.63 -15.92 4.42
N ILE A 77 2.57 -16.87 4.52
CA ILE A 77 3.96 -16.52 4.79
C ILE A 77 4.59 -15.81 3.59
N PHE A 78 4.28 -16.25 2.37
CA PHE A 78 4.70 -15.57 1.14
C PHE A 78 4.12 -14.15 1.09
N PHE A 79 2.83 -13.98 1.41
CA PHE A 79 2.20 -12.65 1.50
C PHE A 79 2.93 -11.73 2.48
N ILE A 80 3.17 -12.19 3.71
CA ILE A 80 3.83 -11.39 4.75
C ILE A 80 5.23 -10.97 4.29
N LEU A 81 6.04 -11.90 3.77
CA LEU A 81 7.40 -11.58 3.31
C LEU A 81 7.39 -10.55 2.18
N ARG A 82 6.47 -10.68 1.22
CA ARG A 82 6.33 -9.73 0.11
C ARG A 82 5.79 -8.37 0.55
N LEU A 83 4.91 -8.34 1.55
CA LEU A 83 4.39 -7.11 2.14
C LEU A 83 5.50 -6.36 2.87
N LEU A 84 6.27 -7.06 3.72
CA LEU A 84 7.39 -6.48 4.45
C LEU A 84 8.45 -5.92 3.50
N GLU A 85 8.77 -6.65 2.42
CA GLU A 85 9.68 -6.18 1.37
C GLU A 85 9.22 -4.84 0.77
N ARG A 86 7.94 -4.72 0.43
CA ARG A 86 7.36 -3.50 -0.17
C ARG A 86 7.28 -2.35 0.83
N LEU A 87 6.86 -2.61 2.07
CA LEU A 87 6.81 -1.60 3.12
C LEU A 87 8.20 -1.05 3.45
N ARG A 88 9.22 -1.91 3.50
CA ARG A 88 10.62 -1.48 3.67
C ARG A 88 11.07 -0.57 2.53
N ALA A 89 10.71 -0.89 1.29
CA ALA A 89 11.06 -0.10 0.12
C ALA A 89 10.35 1.27 0.09
N MET A 90 9.19 1.41 0.75
CA MET A 90 8.51 2.68 0.88
C MET A 90 9.27 3.67 1.78
N GLY A 91 9.94 3.17 2.82
CA GLY A 91 10.60 4.05 3.79
C GLY A 91 9.58 4.82 4.63
N THR A 92 9.93 6.04 5.06
CA THR A 92 9.11 6.81 5.98
C THR A 92 8.05 7.64 5.27
N ALA A 93 6.88 7.76 5.90
CA ALA A 93 5.85 8.68 5.43
C ALA A 93 6.36 10.13 5.40
N PRO A 94 5.93 10.97 4.44
CA PRO A 94 6.26 12.38 4.44
C PRO A 94 5.85 13.06 5.74
N ALA A 95 6.59 14.11 6.12
CA ALA A 95 6.20 14.94 7.26
C ALA A 95 4.83 15.60 6.99
N VAL A 96 3.93 15.40 7.94
CA VAL A 96 2.55 15.91 7.88
C VAL A 96 2.51 17.41 8.22
N ASP A 97 1.65 18.15 7.53
CA ASP A 97 1.34 19.54 7.85
C ASP A 97 0.19 19.61 8.87
N TRP A 98 0.52 19.70 10.15
CA TRP A 98 -0.47 19.79 11.22
C TRP A 98 -1.32 21.05 11.18
N GLN A 99 -0.83 22.13 10.58
CA GLN A 99 -1.58 23.39 10.49
C GLN A 99 -2.77 23.24 9.54
N GLU A 100 -2.69 22.38 8.53
CA GLU A 100 -3.85 22.08 7.68
C GLU A 100 -4.99 21.42 8.45
N TYR A 101 -4.69 20.44 9.30
CA TYR A 101 -5.69 19.81 10.16
C TYR A 101 -6.29 20.83 11.16
N GLY A 102 -5.45 21.71 11.69
CA GLY A 102 -5.84 22.75 12.64
C GLY A 102 -6.86 23.76 12.10
N ARG A 103 -6.99 23.95 10.78
CA ARG A 103 -7.95 24.90 10.19
C ARG A 103 -9.41 24.60 10.53
N SER A 104 -9.72 23.35 10.82
CA SER A 104 -11.05 22.92 11.24
C SER A 104 -11.40 23.34 12.67
N LEU A 105 -10.42 23.77 13.47
CA LEU A 105 -10.58 24.10 14.88
C LEU A 105 -10.90 25.59 15.08
N GLY A 106 -11.90 25.86 15.91
CA GLY A 106 -12.33 27.23 16.23
C GLY A 106 -11.21 28.09 16.86
N SER A 107 -10.30 27.49 17.62
CA SER A 107 -9.15 28.19 18.23
C SER A 107 -8.11 28.67 17.21
N PHE A 108 -8.07 28.07 16.03
CA PHE A 108 -7.17 28.44 14.94
C PHE A 108 -7.82 29.39 13.93
N ARG A 109 -9.14 29.64 14.03
CA ARG A 109 -9.80 30.72 13.30
C ARG A 109 -9.41 32.04 13.95
N LYS A 110 -8.78 32.94 13.18
CA LYS A 110 -8.55 34.33 13.59
C LYS A 110 -9.89 34.91 14.04
N ARG A 111 -9.97 35.33 15.31
CA ARG A 111 -11.07 36.18 15.79
C ARG A 111 -10.90 37.53 15.08
N THR A 112 -11.74 37.78 14.08
CA THR A 112 -12.00 39.10 13.52
C THR A 112 -12.70 39.97 14.54
#